data_AF-A0A2V6L794-F1
#
_entry.id   AF-A0A2V6L794-F1
#
_cell.length_a   1.000
_cell.length_b   1.000
_cell.length_c   1.000
_cell.angle_alpha   90.00
_cell.angle_beta   90.00
_cell.angle_gamma   90.00
#
_symmetry.space_group_name_H-M   'P 1'
#
loop_
_entity.id
_entity.type
_entity.pdbx_description
1 polymer ?
#
loop_
_entity_poly.entity_id
_entity_poly.type
_entity_poly.pdbx_seq_one_letter_code
_entity_poly.pdbx_strand_id
1 'polypeptide(L)' 'FNIIGCNICHVASITTAAAGTPINGGAFTVPDALGNRVIHPYSDFLLHDIGTGDGIPIQPTPQYAGTAT' A
#
# COMPACT_ATOMS: atom_id res chain seq x y z
N PHE A 1 -18.17 -0.63 -10.34
CA PHE A 1 -17.04 -0.44 -9.43
C PHE A 1 -17.51 -0.34 -7.97
N ASN A 2 -18.21 0.74 -7.58
CA ASN A 2 -18.65 0.92 -6.18
C ASN A 2 -19.75 -0.05 -5.73
N ILE A 3 -20.76 -0.31 -6.58
CA ILE A 3 -21.88 -1.19 -6.21
C ILE A 3 -21.43 -2.65 -5.99
N ILE A 4 -20.43 -3.10 -6.74
CA ILE A 4 -19.83 -4.45 -6.59
C ILE A 4 -18.87 -4.51 -5.38
N GLY A 5 -18.51 -3.36 -4.80
CA GLY A 5 -17.58 -3.28 -3.67
C GLY A 5 -16.10 -3.31 -4.06
N CYS A 6 -15.74 -3.24 -5.34
CA CYS A 6 -14.33 -3.25 -5.78
C CYS A 6 -13.51 -2.10 -5.17
N ASN A 7 -14.16 -0.97 -4.88
CA ASN A 7 -13.53 0.21 -4.30
C ASN A 7 -13.09 0.05 -2.84
N ILE A 8 -13.42 -1.07 -2.18
CA ILE A 8 -12.97 -1.35 -0.81
C ILE A 8 -11.45 -1.57 -0.74
N CYS A 9 -10.86 -2.16 -1.79
CA CYS A 9 -9.41 -2.36 -1.94
C CYS A 9 -8.82 -1.55 -3.10
N HIS A 10 -9.59 -1.29 -4.16
CA HIS A 10 -9.13 -0.54 -5.32
C HIS A 10 -9.46 0.94 -5.20
N VAL A 11 -8.78 1.65 -4.29
CA VAL A 11 -9.03 3.06 -4.02
C VAL A 11 -8.65 3.92 -5.23
N ALA A 12 -9.61 4.71 -5.72
CA ALA A 12 -9.47 5.44 -6.98
C ALA A 12 -8.34 6.48 -6.97
N SER A 13 -8.11 7.11 -5.82
CA SER A 13 -7.04 8.09 -5.65
C SER A 13 -6.48 8.09 -4.23
N ILE A 14 -5.18 8.32 -4.12
CA ILE A 14 -4.49 8.53 -2.85
C ILE A 14 -3.69 9.83 -2.95
N THR A 15 -3.69 10.62 -1.88
CA THR A 15 -2.74 11.73 -1.72
C THR A 15 -1.50 11.19 -1.03
N THR A 16 -0.35 11.27 -1.70
CA THR A 16 0.92 10.89 -1.10
C THR A 16 1.24 11.78 0.11
N ALA A 17 2.03 11.27 1.05
CA ALA A 17 2.47 12.04 2.21
C ALA A 17 3.22 13.32 1.79
N ALA A 18 3.30 14.28 2.70
CA ALA A 18 4.00 15.53 2.42
C ALA A 18 5.50 15.29 2.15
N ALA A 19 6.10 16.14 1.33
CA ALA A 19 7.55 16.14 1.16
C ALA A 19 8.25 16.30 2.52
N GLY A 20 9.38 15.62 2.72
CA GLY A 20 10.08 15.59 4.00
C GLY A 20 9.52 14.59 5.01
N THR A 21 8.40 13.92 4.73
CA THR A 21 7.84 12.89 5.64
C THR A 21 8.74 11.65 5.67
N PRO A 22 9.18 11.16 6.84
CA PRO A 22 9.89 9.89 6.94
C PRO A 22 8.92 8.72 6.73
N ILE A 23 9.35 7.71 5.95
CA ILE A 23 8.59 6.50 5.63
C ILE A 23 9.47 5.27 5.79
N ASN A 24 8.86 4.08 5.79
CA ASN A 24 9.55 2.78 5.95
C ASN A 24 10.49 2.77 7.17
N GLY A 25 9.93 3.01 8.36
CA GLY A 25 10.71 3.09 9.60
C GLY A 25 11.71 4.27 9.68
N GLY A 26 11.62 5.23 8.75
CA GLY A 26 12.56 6.34 8.62
C GLY A 26 13.73 6.07 7.67
N ALA A 27 13.76 4.91 7.00
CA ALA A 27 14.78 4.59 6.00
C ALA A 27 14.74 5.51 4.79
N PHE A 28 13.55 6.03 4.45
CA PHE A 28 13.36 6.95 3.33
C PHE A 28 12.63 8.22 3.76
N THR A 29 12.78 9.25 2.96
CA THR A 29 12.05 10.51 3.09
C THR A 29 11.37 10.81 1.77
N VAL A 30 10.11 11.27 1.82
CA VAL A 30 9.37 11.63 0.62
C VAL A 30 10.03 12.83 -0.06
N PRO A 31 10.48 12.72 -1.33
CA PRO A 31 11.06 13.84 -2.06
C PRO A 31 9.99 14.83 -2.54
N ASP A 32 10.38 16.08 -2.80
CA ASP A 32 9.47 17.15 -3.26
C ASP A 32 8.66 16.80 -4.52
N ALA A 33 9.27 16.04 -5.43
CA ALA A 33 8.60 15.56 -6.64
C ALA A 33 7.38 14.69 -6.32
N LEU A 34 7.46 13.90 -5.23
CA LEU A 34 6.44 12.94 -4.83
C LEU A 34 5.56 13.42 -3.68
N GLY A 35 5.85 14.53 -3.03
CA GLY A 35 5.08 15.03 -1.89
C GLY A 35 3.74 15.67 -2.28
N ASN A 36 2.69 15.40 -1.49
CA ASN A 36 1.34 15.97 -1.66
C ASN A 36 0.76 15.81 -3.08
N ARG A 37 1.04 14.67 -3.73
CA ARG A 37 0.55 14.37 -5.08
C ARG A 37 -0.68 13.49 -4.98
N VAL A 38 -1.71 13.84 -5.73
CA VAL A 38 -2.84 12.94 -5.96
C VAL A 38 -2.46 12.00 -7.10
N ILE A 39 -2.40 10.71 -6.80
CA ILE A 39 -2.18 9.65 -7.78
C ILE A 39 -3.44 8.80 -7.91
N HIS A 40 -3.62 8.13 -9.05
CA HIS A 40 -4.81 7.32 -9.35
C HIS A 40 -4.45 5.83 -9.55
N PRO A 41 -4.06 5.13 -8.48
CA PRO A 41 -3.52 3.77 -8.60
C PRO A 41 -4.60 2.70 -8.71
N TYR A 42 -5.86 2.99 -8.33
CA TYR A 42 -6.90 1.97 -8.14
C TYR A 42 -6.40 0.82 -7.24
N SER A 43 -5.71 1.17 -6.17
CA SER A 43 -5.12 0.29 -5.16
C SER A 43 -5.03 1.05 -3.84
N ASP A 44 -5.15 0.34 -2.73
CA ASP A 44 -4.89 0.86 -1.38
C ASP A 44 -3.46 0.59 -0.89
N PHE A 45 -2.64 -0.11 -1.69
CA PHE A 45 -1.30 -0.56 -1.34
C PHE A 45 -1.22 -1.41 -0.07
N LEU A 46 -2.31 -2.08 0.30
CA LEU A 46 -2.35 -3.03 1.40
C LEU A 46 -2.33 -4.47 0.86
N LEU A 47 -1.99 -5.40 1.75
CA LEU A 47 -1.98 -6.82 1.46
C LEU A 47 -3.28 -7.43 1.99
N HIS A 48 -3.99 -8.16 1.13
CA HIS A 48 -5.30 -8.74 1.43
C HIS A 48 -5.34 -10.22 1.04
N ASP A 49 -6.03 -11.02 1.86
CA ASP A 49 -6.42 -12.37 1.46
C ASP A 49 -7.77 -12.27 0.75
N ILE A 50 -7.76 -12.54 -0.55
CA ILE A 50 -8.96 -12.52 -1.40
C ILE A 50 -9.37 -13.92 -1.85
N GLY A 51 -8.78 -14.98 -1.27
CA GLY A 51 -9.14 -16.36 -1.56
C GLY A 51 -8.78 -16.85 -2.96
N THR A 52 -7.79 -16.24 -3.63
CA THR A 52 -7.32 -16.66 -4.96
C THR A 52 -6.67 -18.03 -4.94
N GLY A 53 -6.10 -18.45 -3.81
CA GLY A 53 -5.42 -19.74 -3.68
C GLY A 53 -4.17 -19.85 -4.56
N ASP A 54 -3.57 -18.72 -4.93
CA ASP A 54 -2.36 -18.63 -5.77
C ASP A 54 -1.07 -19.01 -5.03
N GLY A 55 -1.16 -19.28 -3.72
CA GLY A 55 -0.04 -19.69 -2.89
C GLY A 55 0.92 -18.54 -2.52
N ILE A 56 0.55 -17.29 -2.80
CA ILE A 56 1.32 -16.11 -2.38
C ILE A 56 1.07 -15.87 -0.88
N PRO A 57 2.12 -15.85 -0.02
CA PRO A 57 1.94 -15.58 1.39
C PRO A 57 1.38 -14.15 1.64
N ILE A 58 0.19 -14.06 2.26
CA ILE A 58 -0.51 -12.79 2.55
C ILE A 58 0.01 -12.12 3.85
N GLN A 59 0.90 -12.79 4.57
CA GLN A 59 1.84 -12.19 5.52
C GLN A 59 2.97 -13.20 5.70
N PRO A 60 4.15 -12.74 6.15
CA PRO A 60 5.06 -13.64 6.81
C PRO A 60 4.38 -14.60 7.76
N THR A 61 4.53 -15.90 7.52
CA THR A 61 4.66 -16.82 8.65
C THR A 61 5.78 -16.29 9.58
N PRO A 62 5.91 -16.76 10.84
CA PRO A 62 6.96 -16.28 11.76
C PRO A 62 8.38 -16.21 11.14
N GLN A 63 8.65 -17.02 10.12
CA GLN A 63 9.88 -17.06 9.34
C GLN A 63 10.18 -15.80 8.51
N TYR A 64 9.20 -14.96 8.15
CA TYR A 64 9.44 -13.73 7.37
C TYR A 64 9.14 -12.44 8.16
N ALA A 65 8.88 -12.54 9.47
CA ALA A 65 8.47 -11.41 10.31
C ALA A 65 9.50 -10.27 10.34
N GLY A 66 10.77 -10.57 10.06
CA GLY A 66 11.86 -9.58 9.96
C GLY A 66 11.94 -8.85 8.62
N THR A 67 11.03 -9.10 7.68
CA THR A 67 10.99 -8.37 6.39
C THR A 67 10.12 -7.11 6.44
N ALA A 68 9.37 -6.92 7.54
CA ALA A 68 8.50 -5.77 7.77
C ALA A 68 9.18 -4.63 8.57
N THR A 69 10.49 -4.73 8.82
CA THR A 69 11.30 -3.70 9.52
C THR A 69 12.11 -2.85 8.57
#